data_AF-A0A2K0VYM4-F1
#
_entry.id   AF-A0A2K0VYM4-F1
#
_cell.length_a   1.000
_cell.length_b   1.000
_cell.length_c   1.000
_cell.angle_alpha   90.00
_cell.angle_beta   90.00
_cell.angle_gamma   90.00
#
_symmetry.space_group_name_H-M   'P 1'
#
loop_
_entity.id
_entity.type
_entity.pdbx_description
1 polymer ?
#
loop_
_entity_poly.entity_id
_entity_poly.type
_entity_poly.pdbx_seq_one_letter_code
_entity_poly.pdbx_strand_id
1 'polypeptide(L)' 'MEDSRPTKRARQACEPCRRKKSKCPGEKPVCSYCERLGQICVYESGSDSQGQRARSDRSLELRMETLEEKLDLFIDRLE' A
#
# COMPACT_ATOMS: atom_id res chain seq x y z
N MET A 1 -18.65 -32.97 -13.22
CA MET A 1 -17.50 -32.12 -13.58
C MET A 1 -17.24 -31.21 -12.41
N GLU A 2 -16.21 -31.55 -11.64
CA GLU A 2 -15.93 -30.98 -10.32
C GLU A 2 -15.00 -29.78 -10.48
N ASP A 3 -15.55 -28.56 -10.49
CA ASP A 3 -14.77 -27.30 -10.45
C ASP A 3 -14.31 -27.05 -9.00
N SER A 4 -13.44 -27.93 -8.52
CA SER A 4 -12.78 -27.82 -7.23
C SER A 4 -11.42 -27.18 -7.41
N ARG A 5 -11.34 -25.87 -7.18
CA ARG A 5 -10.22 -25.26 -6.43
C ARG A 5 -10.53 -23.80 -6.10
N PRO A 6 -10.57 -23.40 -4.81
CA PRO A 6 -10.64 -22.00 -4.45
C PRO A 6 -9.35 -21.35 -4.92
N THR A 7 -9.40 -20.56 -6.00
CA THR A 7 -8.28 -19.71 -6.39
C THR A 7 -7.99 -18.79 -5.20
N LYS A 8 -6.97 -19.14 -4.41
CA LYS A 8 -6.52 -18.35 -3.26
C LYS A 8 -6.29 -16.96 -3.81
N ARG A 9 -7.16 -16.01 -3.44
CA ARG A 9 -7.07 -14.63 -3.93
C ARG A 9 -5.67 -14.13 -3.64
N ALA A 10 -4.98 -13.64 -4.66
CA ALA A 10 -3.69 -13.01 -4.47
C ALA A 10 -3.85 -11.89 -3.42
N ARG A 11 -3.10 -11.94 -2.32
CA ARG A 11 -3.09 -10.86 -1.31
C ARG A 11 -2.72 -9.50 -1.94
N GLN A 12 -1.92 -9.56 -3.00
CA GLN A 12 -1.47 -8.41 -3.78
C GLN A 12 -1.49 -8.80 -5.26
N ALA A 13 -2.20 -8.03 -6.08
CA ALA A 13 -2.07 -8.08 -7.53
C ALA A 13 -0.72 -7.49 -7.97
N CYS A 14 -0.12 -8.02 -9.03
CA CYS A 14 1.04 -7.41 -9.67
C CYS A 14 0.68 -6.02 -10.27
N GLU A 15 1.69 -5.18 -10.49
CA GLU A 15 1.54 -3.83 -11.05
C GLU A 15 0.70 -3.80 -12.34
N PRO A 16 0.99 -4.62 -13.38
CA PRO A 16 0.20 -4.60 -14.60
C PRO A 16 -1.29 -4.92 -14.38
N CYS A 17 -1.59 -5.90 -13.52
CA CYS A 17 -2.98 -6.25 -13.19
C CYS A 17 -3.68 -5.15 -12.38
N ARG A 18 -2.97 -4.49 -11.45
CA ARG A 18 -3.50 -3.34 -10.70
C ARG A 18 -3.86 -2.20 -11.65
N ARG A 19 -2.93 -1.80 -12.52
CA ARG A 19 -3.13 -0.71 -13.50
C ARG A 19 -4.28 -1.01 -14.45
N LYS A 20 -4.37 -2.25 -14.94
CA LYS A 20 -5.44 -2.72 -15.83
C LYS A 20 -6.75 -3.05 -15.11
N LYS A 21 -6.78 -2.98 -13.78
CA LYS A 21 -7.91 -3.41 -12.93
C LYS A 21 -8.39 -4.83 -13.26
N SER A 22 -7.49 -5.71 -13.67
CA SER A 22 -7.80 -7.10 -14.02
C SER A 22 -7.61 -8.02 -12.82
N LYS A 23 -8.30 -9.17 -12.81
CA LYS A 23 -8.11 -10.20 -11.78
C LYS A 23 -6.69 -10.77 -11.90
N CYS A 24 -5.83 -10.45 -10.93
CA CYS A 24 -4.50 -11.05 -10.83
C CYS A 24 -4.62 -12.44 -10.17
N PRO A 25 -4.18 -13.52 -10.84
CA PRO A 25 -4.24 -14.85 -10.25
C PRO A 25 -3.15 -15.10 -9.18
N GLY A 26 -2.09 -14.28 -9.15
CA GLY A 26 -1.16 -14.23 -8.03
C GLY A 26 0.01 -15.21 -8.07
N GLU A 27 0.17 -15.96 -9.17
CA GLU A 27 1.29 -16.86 -9.36
C GLU A 27 2.62 -16.08 -9.48
N LYS A 28 3.71 -16.70 -9.01
CA LYS A 28 5.06 -16.14 -9.06
C LYS A 28 5.97 -17.12 -9.81
N PRO A 29 6.94 -16.65 -10.63
CA PRO A 29 7.40 -15.26 -10.78
C PRO A 29 6.53 -14.39 -11.69
N VAL A 30 5.71 -14.98 -12.56
CA VAL A 30 4.82 -14.31 -13.51
C VAL A 30 3.41 -14.86 -13.31
N CYS A 31 2.41 -13.97 -13.22
CA CYS A 31 1.02 -14.42 -13.13
C CYS A 31 0.47 -14.82 -14.50
N SER A 32 -0.47 -15.78 -14.52
CA SER A 32 -1.03 -16.34 -15.78
C SER A 32 -1.63 -15.27 -16.71
N TYR A 33 -2.08 -14.14 -16.16
CA TYR A 33 -2.57 -13.01 -16.97
C TYR A 33 -1.45 -12.27 -17.70
N CYS A 34 -0.32 -12.02 -17.02
CA CYS A 34 0.83 -11.34 -17.60
C CYS A 34 1.58 -12.23 -18.58
N GLU A 35 1.71 -13.52 -18.27
CA GLU A 35 2.36 -14.51 -19.15
C GLU A 35 1.67 -14.56 -20.52
N ARG A 36 0.35 -14.75 -20.54
CA ARG A 36 -0.44 -14.80 -21.78
C ARG A 36 -0.33 -13.54 -22.63
N LEU A 37 -0.18 -12.38 -21.99
CA LEU A 37 -0.07 -11.10 -22.68
C LEU A 37 1.37 -10.72 -23.02
N GLY A 38 2.36 -11.55 -22.65
CA GLY A 38 3.78 -11.29 -22.87
C GLY A 38 4.27 -10.02 -22.18
N GLN A 39 3.70 -9.64 -21.04
CA GLN A 39 4.03 -8.39 -20.36
C GLN A 39 4.89 -8.64 -19.12
N ILE A 40 5.75 -7.67 -18.80
CA ILE A 40 6.62 -7.72 -17.63
C ILE A 40 5.76 -7.74 -16.36
N CYS A 41 5.79 -8.87 -15.65
CA CYS A 41 5.04 -9.04 -14.40
C CYS A 41 5.91 -8.59 -13.23
N VAL A 42 5.56 -7.45 -12.63
CA VAL A 42 6.29 -6.91 -11.48
C VAL A 42 5.35 -6.83 -10.29
N TYR A 43 5.79 -7.34 -9.14
CA TYR A 43 5.14 -7.12 -7.86
C TYR A 43 5.91 -6.03 -7.13
N GLU A 44 5.25 -4.92 -6.82
CA GLU A 44 5.84 -3.86 -6.01
C GLU A 44 6.16 -4.40 -4.61
N SER A 45 7.43 -4.36 -4.21
CA SER A 45 7.84 -4.67 -2.85
C SER A 45 7.28 -3.59 -1.92
N GLY A 46 6.40 -3.97 -0.99
CA GLY A 46 5.75 -3.05 -0.04
C GLY A 46 6.68 -2.27 0.90
N SER A 47 8.01 -2.35 0.70
CA SER A 47 9.01 -1.63 1.49
C SER A 47 8.93 -0.11 1.30
N ASP A 48 8.73 0.37 0.07
CA ASP A 48 8.70 1.83 -0.18
C ASP A 48 7.47 2.50 0.43
N SER A 49 6.30 1.87 0.30
CA SER A 49 5.05 2.40 0.84
C SER A 49 5.01 2.35 2.37
N GLN A 50 5.60 1.33 3.00
CA GLN A 50 5.70 1.24 4.45
C GLN A 50 6.68 2.29 5.02
N GLY A 51 7.83 2.50 4.36
CA GLY A 51 8.78 3.54 4.73
C GLY A 51 8.27 4.96 4.49
N GLN A 52 7.43 5.18 3.48
CA GLN A 52 6.73 6.46 3.29
C GLN A 52 5.70 6.70 4.39
N ARG A 53 4.89 5.70 4.74
CA ARG A 53 3.92 5.80 5.85
C ARG A 53 4.59 6.12 7.17
N ALA A 54 5.65 5.40 7.55
CA ALA A 54 6.37 5.66 8.80
C ALA A 54 6.98 7.08 8.85
N ARG A 55 7.47 7.59 7.71
CA ARG A 55 7.96 8.98 7.61
C ARG A 55 6.85 10.00 7.74
N SER A 56 5.71 9.76 7.08
CA SER A 56 4.53 10.62 7.19
C SER A 56 3.98 10.64 8.62
N ASP A 57 3.91 9.48 9.27
CA ASP A 57 3.42 9.31 10.64
C ASP A 57 4.25 10.13 11.63
N ARG A 58 5.58 9.98 11.60
CA ARG A 58 6.50 10.78 12.41
C ARG A 58 6.38 12.28 12.14
N SER A 59 6.18 12.67 10.88
CA SER A 59 5.99 14.09 10.53
C SER A 59 4.68 14.66 11.07
N LEU A 60 3.63 13.84 11.19
CA LEU A 60 2.35 14.24 11.76
C LEU A 60 2.48 14.36 13.28
N GLU A 61 3.09 13.39 13.96
CA GLU A 61 3.32 13.43 15.41
C GLU A 61 4.07 14.69 15.83
N LEU A 62 5.20 15.01 15.19
CA LEU A 62 5.97 16.23 15.49
C LEU A 62 5.14 17.51 15.30
N ARG A 63 4.27 17.51 14.28
CA ARG A 63 3.40 18.66 14.02
C ARG A 63 2.31 18.77 15.09
N MET A 64 1.78 17.65 15.60
CA MET A 64 0.80 17.66 16.69
C MET A 64 1.42 18.19 17.97
N GLU A 65 2.60 17.70 18.36
CA GLU A 65 3.36 18.20 19.52
C GLU A 65 3.60 19.72 19.43
N THR A 66 4.07 20.19 18.27
CA THR A 66 4.30 21.64 18.05
C THR A 66 3.02 22.46 18.14
N LEU A 67 1.86 21.89 17.77
CA LEU A 67 0.57 22.58 17.85
C LEU A 67 0.07 22.61 19.29
N GLU A 68 0.22 21.53 20.04
CA GLU A 68 -0.14 21.44 21.47
C GLU A 68 0.65 22.47 22.28
N GLU A 69 1.99 22.53 22.13
CA GLU A 69 2.82 23.51 22.82
C GLU A 69 2.40 24.96 22.50
N LYS A 70 2.06 25.24 21.24
CA LYS A 70 1.57 26.58 20.86
C LYS A 70 0.22 26.90 21.50
N LEU A 71 -0.67 25.91 21.60
CA LEU A 71 -1.97 26.12 22.24
C LEU A 71 -1.80 26.42 23.73
N ASP A 72 -0.92 25.69 24.42
CA ASP A 72 -0.61 25.94 25.83
C ASP A 72 -0.08 27.38 26.03
N LEU A 73 0.88 27.81 25.22
CA LEU A 73 1.40 29.18 25.25
C LEU A 73 0.31 30.24 24.98
N PHE A 74 -0.68 29.92 24.14
CA PHE A 74 -1.80 30.83 23.87
C PHE A 74 -2.77 30.89 25.06
N ILE A 75 -3.03 29.76 25.71
CA ILE A 75 -3.88 29.64 26.89
C ILE A 75 -3.26 30.40 28.06
N ASP A 76 -1.96 30.20 28.32
CA ASP A 76 -1.19 30.87 29.38
C ASP A 76 -1.20 32.40 29.26
N ARG A 77 -1.41 32.94 28.05
CA ARG A 77 -1.47 34.38 27.78
C ARG A 77 -2.89 34.95 27.87
N LEU A 78 -3.90 34.08 27.94
CA LEU A 78 -5.31 34.45 28.10
C LEU A 78 -5.77 34.36 29.57
N GLU A 79 -5.02 33.67 30.42
CA GLU A 79 -5.14 33.70 31.89
C GLU A 79 -4.32 34.82 32.52
#